data_AF-A0A852VIE9-F1
#
_entry.id   AF-A0A852VIE9-F1
#
_cell.length_a   1.000
_cell.length_b   1.000
_cell.length_c   1.000
_cell.angle_alpha   90.00
_cell.angle_beta   90.00
_cell.angle_gamma   90.00
#
_symmetry.space_group_name_H-M   'P 1'
#
loop_
_entity.id
_entity.type
_entity.pdbx_description
1 polymer ?
#
loop_
_entity_poly.entity_id
_entity_poly.type
_entity_poly.pdbx_seq_one_letter_code
_entity_poly.pdbx_strand_id
1 'polypeptide(L)'
;MSQPKLYSVEEAIKAQKSLREAAGLGPEQFPIQAFVGMISDEIESLRKRGKTDDDIASLIQRNSAIEITAAEIAENYASPEERHQHSE
;
A
#
# COMPACT_ATOMS: atom_id res chain seq x y z
N MET A 1 -21.91 15.88 -19.41
CA MET A 1 -20.96 14.80 -19.08
C MET A 1 -20.82 14.79 -17.56
N SER A 2 -21.19 13.70 -16.90
CA SER A 2 -21.03 13.60 -15.44
C SER A 2 -19.55 13.46 -15.11
N GLN A 3 -19.03 14.27 -14.20
CA GLN A 3 -17.68 14.06 -13.67
C GLN A 3 -17.60 12.70 -12.98
N PRO A 4 -16.46 11.98 -13.08
CA PRO A 4 -16.27 10.74 -12.34
C PRO A 4 -16.30 11.03 -10.84
N LYS A 5 -17.03 10.21 -10.08
CA LYS A 5 -16.97 10.25 -8.62
C LYS A 5 -15.63 9.67 -8.18
N LEU A 6 -14.87 10.44 -7.42
CA LEU A 6 -13.61 10.04 -6.83
C LEU A 6 -13.81 9.85 -5.33
N TYR A 7 -13.13 8.86 -4.77
CA TYR A 7 -13.09 8.60 -3.34
C TYR A 7 -11.64 8.51 -2.90
N SER A 8 -11.35 9.04 -1.73
CA SER A 8 -10.05 8.92 -1.08
C SER A 8 -9.77 7.47 -0.63
N VAL A 9 -8.50 7.16 -0.41
CA VAL A 9 -8.09 5.85 0.17
C VAL A 9 -8.77 5.64 1.52
N GLU A 10 -8.88 6.68 2.36
CA GLU A 10 -9.55 6.59 3.66
C GLU A 10 -11.03 6.20 3.53
N GLU A 11 -11.75 6.80 2.58
CA GLU A 11 -13.15 6.45 2.30
C GLU A 11 -13.30 5.02 1.80
N ALA A 12 -12.40 4.57 0.92
CA ALA A 12 -12.39 3.19 0.43
C ALA A 12 -12.15 2.18 1.56
N ILE A 13 -11.15 2.42 2.43
CA ILE A 13 -10.85 1.56 3.58
C ILE A 13 -12.02 1.54 4.58
N LYS A 14 -12.67 2.68 4.82
CA LYS A 14 -13.85 2.76 5.70
C LYS A 14 -15.02 1.94 5.14
N ALA A 15 -15.27 2.04 3.83
CA ALA A 15 -16.31 1.27 3.17
C ALA A 15 -16.02 -0.23 3.25
N GLN A 16 -14.78 -0.63 2.95
CA GLN A 16 -14.36 -2.04 3.00
C GLN A 16 -14.51 -2.61 4.42
N LYS A 17 -14.01 -1.92 5.44
CA LYS A 17 -14.17 -2.35 6.85
C LYS A 17 -15.63 -2.59 7.22
N SER A 18 -16.51 -1.65 6.87
CA SER A 18 -17.95 -1.75 7.15
C SER A 18 -18.59 -2.96 6.48
N LEU A 19 -18.23 -3.24 5.22
CA LEU A 19 -18.74 -4.39 4.48
C LEU A 19 -18.27 -5.73 5.07
N ARG A 20 -17.00 -5.80 5.49
CA ARG A 20 -16.44 -7.01 6.11
C ARG A 20 -17.12 -7.31 7.45
N GLU A 21 -17.28 -6.29 8.28
CA GLU A 21 -17.98 -6.40 9.55
C GLU A 21 -19.43 -6.87 9.36
N ALA A 22 -20.16 -6.26 8.42
CA ALA A 22 -21.53 -6.65 8.08
C ALA A 22 -21.62 -8.10 7.56
N ALA A 23 -20.58 -8.57 6.86
CA ALA A 23 -20.48 -9.94 6.36
C ALA A 23 -19.96 -10.95 7.41
N GLY A 24 -19.60 -10.51 8.62
CA GLY A 24 -18.96 -11.36 9.63
C GLY A 24 -17.56 -11.84 9.25
N LEU A 25 -16.93 -11.17 8.28
CA LEU A 25 -15.58 -11.45 7.83
C LEU A 25 -14.64 -10.60 8.69
N GLY A 26 -13.74 -11.24 9.44
CA GLY A 26 -12.76 -10.54 10.29
C GLY A 26 -11.84 -9.59 9.50
N PRO A 27 -10.86 -8.93 10.15
CA PRO A 27 -9.94 -8.02 9.49
C PRO A 27 -9.29 -8.69 8.26
N GLU A 28 -9.21 -7.95 7.16
CA GLU A 28 -8.44 -8.41 6.02
C GLU A 28 -6.95 -8.36 6.36
N GLN A 29 -6.22 -9.41 5.94
CA GLN A 29 -4.77 -9.50 6.09
C GLN A 29 -4.16 -9.66 4.71
N PHE A 30 -3.09 -8.93 4.47
CA PHE A 30 -2.35 -8.99 3.22
C PHE A 30 -0.98 -9.63 3.45
N PRO A 31 -0.50 -10.49 2.54
CA PRO A 31 0.92 -10.83 2.53
C PRO A 31 1.74 -9.56 2.29
N ILE A 32 2.97 -9.55 2.78
CA ILE A 32 3.87 -8.38 2.70
C ILE A 32 4.06 -7.88 1.26
N GLN A 33 4.13 -8.79 0.29
CA GLN A 33 4.19 -8.46 -1.13
C GLN A 33 2.99 -7.62 -1.61
N ALA A 34 1.77 -8.00 -1.22
CA ALA A 34 0.56 -7.27 -1.59
C ALA A 34 0.49 -5.92 -0.86
N PHE A 35 0.92 -5.88 0.40
CA PHE A 35 1.00 -4.64 1.16
C PHE A 35 1.99 -3.65 0.53
N VAL A 36 3.22 -4.07 0.26
CA VAL A 36 4.25 -3.23 -0.39
C VAL A 36 3.81 -2.83 -1.79
N GLY A 37 3.17 -3.74 -2.54
CA GLY A 37 2.57 -3.45 -3.83
C GLY A 37 1.52 -2.33 -3.77
N MET A 38 0.67 -2.31 -2.74
CA MET A 38 -0.37 -1.28 -2.57
C MET A 38 0.22 0.12 -2.33
N ILE A 39 1.37 0.22 -1.66
CA ILE A 39 2.03 1.51 -1.31
C ILE A 39 3.24 1.82 -2.19
N SER A 40 3.39 1.10 -3.30
CA SER A 40 4.59 1.11 -4.13
C SER A 40 4.79 2.43 -4.89
N ASP A 41 3.71 3.12 -5.25
CA ASP A 41 3.77 4.47 -5.84
C ASP A 41 4.31 5.50 -4.84
N GLU A 42 3.88 5.42 -3.58
CA GLU A 42 4.39 6.27 -2.50
C GLU A 42 5.87 5.99 -2.21
N ILE A 43 6.27 4.70 -2.17
CA ILE A 43 7.67 4.29 -2.02
C ILE A 43 8.51 4.89 -3.16
N GLU A 44 8.07 4.74 -4.41
CA GLU A 44 8.79 5.27 -5.58
C GLU A 44 8.90 6.80 -5.54
N SER A 45 7.81 7.48 -5.18
CA SER A 45 7.78 8.95 -5.03
C SER A 45 8.77 9.43 -3.96
N LEU A 46 8.87 8.72 -2.83
CA LEU A 46 9.81 9.04 -1.76
C LEU A 46 11.27 8.77 -2.19
N ARG A 47 11.53 7.65 -2.87
CA ARG A 47 12.86 7.34 -3.44
C ARG A 47 13.31 8.42 -4.42
N LYS A 48 12.43 8.87 -5.32
CA LYS A 48 12.69 9.99 -6.25
C LYS A 48 13.03 11.31 -5.54
N ARG A 49 12.58 11.47 -4.30
CA ARG A 49 12.89 12.63 -3.43
C ARG A 49 14.13 12.42 -2.56
N GLY A 50 14.88 11.33 -2.78
CA GLY A 50 16.14 11.02 -2.08
C GLY A 50 15.97 10.28 -0.76
N LYS A 51 14.78 9.72 -0.47
CA LYS A 51 14.56 8.89 0.72
C LYS A 51 15.10 7.47 0.49
N THR A 52 15.77 6.93 1.50
CA THR A 52 16.20 5.52 1.52
C THR A 52 15.08 4.62 1.99
N ASP A 53 15.21 3.31 1.77
CA ASP A 53 14.24 2.35 2.28
C ASP A 53 14.22 2.32 3.81
N ASP A 54 15.32 2.64 4.49
CA ASP A 54 15.36 2.82 5.95
C ASP A 54 14.51 4.02 6.41
N ASP A 55 14.58 5.14 5.68
CA ASP A 55 13.76 6.32 5.95
C ASP A 55 12.26 5.98 5.78
N ILE A 56 11.94 5.21 4.75
CA ILE A 56 10.57 4.80 4.40
C ILE A 56 10.04 3.79 5.43
N ALA A 57 10.80 2.76 5.78
CA ALA A 57 10.48 1.81 6.84
C ALA A 57 10.21 2.54 8.18
N SER A 58 11.11 3.46 8.55
CA SER A 58 10.95 4.30 9.74
C SER A 58 9.71 5.19 9.67
N LEU A 59 9.31 5.66 8.48
CA LEU A 59 8.10 6.45 8.29
C LEU A 59 6.84 5.58 8.49
N ILE A 60 6.83 4.38 7.91
CA ILE A 60 5.73 3.43 8.05
C ILE A 60 5.55 3.05 9.52
N GLN A 61 6.62 2.62 10.20
CA GLN A 61 6.56 2.18 11.58
C GLN A 61 6.02 3.27 12.52
N ARG A 62 6.53 4.50 12.40
CA ARG A 62 6.11 5.63 13.25
C ARG A 62 4.63 6.02 13.11
N ASN A 63 4.04 5.81 11.95
CA ASN A 63 2.68 6.29 11.65
C ASN A 63 1.61 5.20 11.61
N SER A 64 2.01 3.93 11.53
CA SER A 64 1.07 2.81 11.36
C SER A 64 1.26 1.68 12.37
N ALA A 65 2.32 1.72 13.20
CA ALA A 65 2.76 0.61 14.04
C ALA A 65 3.05 -0.69 13.27
N ILE A 66 3.17 -0.62 11.94
CA ILE A 66 3.58 -1.74 11.11
C ILE A 66 5.10 -1.87 11.20
N GLU A 67 5.55 -3.06 11.60
CA GLU A 67 6.96 -3.41 11.54
C GLU A 67 7.28 -3.91 10.13
N ILE A 68 8.07 -3.12 9.41
CA ILE A 68 8.60 -3.47 8.10
C ILE A 68 10.04 -2.96 8.02
N THR A 69 10.92 -3.76 7.44
CA THR A 69 12.34 -3.44 7.27
C THR A 69 12.63 -2.90 5.88
N ALA A 70 13.76 -2.22 5.74
CA ALA A 70 14.25 -1.77 4.43
C ALA A 70 14.45 -2.94 3.46
N ALA A 71 14.94 -4.08 3.95
CA ALA A 71 15.12 -5.29 3.15
C ALA A 71 13.78 -5.82 2.61
N GLU A 72 12.77 -5.91 3.48
CA GLU A 72 11.43 -6.34 3.06
C GLU A 72 10.80 -5.38 2.04
N ILE A 73 11.01 -4.06 2.17
CA ILE A 73 10.59 -3.10 1.16
C ILE A 73 11.30 -3.37 -0.17
N ALA A 74 12.62 -3.55 -0.15
CA ALA A 74 13.40 -3.78 -1.36
C ALA A 74 13.03 -5.10 -2.07
N GLU A 75 12.83 -6.18 -1.31
CA GLU A 75 12.51 -7.52 -1.84
C GLU A 75 11.09 -7.61 -2.41
N ASN A 76 10.14 -6.85 -1.85
CA ASN A 76 8.73 -6.91 -2.23
C ASN A 76 8.29 -5.76 -3.14
N TYR A 77 9.17 -4.78 -3.38
CA TYR A 77 8.89 -3.70 -4.30
C TYR A 77 8.85 -4.22 -5.74
N ALA A 78 7.69 -4.09 -6.38
CA ALA A 78 7.55 -4.28 -7.81
C ALA A 78 7.70 -2.93 -8.52
N SER A 79 8.61 -2.84 -9.49
CA SER A 79 8.72 -1.67 -10.35
C SER A 79 7.46 -1.50 -11.20
N PRO A 80 7.15 -0.30 -11.71
CA PRO A 80 6.00 -0.08 -12.61
C PRO A 80 5.97 -1.06 -13.79
N GLU A 81 7.13 -1.43 -14.32
CA GLU A 81 7.27 -2.40 -15.41
C GLU A 81 6.88 -3.83 -14.98
N GLU A 82 7.24 -4.24 -13.77
CA GLU A 82 6.88 -5.55 -13.20
C GLU A 82 5.40 -5.63 -12.82
N ARG A 83 4.79 -4.51 -12.40
CA ARG A 83 3.35 -4.43 -12.13
C ARG A 83 2.51 -4.63 -13.40
N HIS A 84 2.98 -4.15 -14.55
CA HIS A 84 2.28 -4.31 -15.83
C HIS A 84 2.36 -5.75 -16.38
N GLN A 85 3.38 -6.54 -16.05
CA GLN A 85 3.49 -7.94 -16.50
C GLN A 85 2.54 -8.91 -15.78
N HIS A 86 2.02 -8.54 -14.61
CA HIS A 86 1.06 -9.35 -13.86
C HIS A 86 -0.41 -9.04 -14.18
N SER A 87 -0.67 -8.21 -15.20
CA SER A 87 -2.01 -7.77 -15.60
C SER A 87 -2.50 -8.38 -16.93
N GLU A 88 -1.81 -9.39 -17.46
CA GLU A 88 -2.23 -10.17 -18.65
C GLU A 88 -2.84 -11.54 -18.31
#